data_AF-A0A1M4M4L3-F1
#
_entry.id   AF-A0A1M4M4L3-F1
#
_cell.length_a   1.000
_cell.length_b   1.000
_cell.length_c   1.000
_cell.angle_alpha   90.00
_cell.angle_beta   90.00
_cell.angle_gamma   90.00
#
_symmetry.space_group_name_H-M   'P 1'
#
loop_
_entity.id
_entity.type
_entity.pdbx_description
1 polymer ?
#
loop_
_entity_poly.entity_id
_entity_poly.type
_entity_poly.pdbx_seq_one_letter_code
_entity_poly.pdbx_strand_id
1 'polypeptide(L)'
;MARKIFKNAFIYIFSLICILPMMIMIFYSFKGIDGRFSLVQYGLALFQTEDFFRGFWNSIIYTFVIIGINIPLSLLSAYGFSRFNFKGKGVLYWLYIVLMLMPFQATMVAQHLTLKTLNIIDRPMAVILPNIFSTFGTILMAQYMRGINKEILDAGRIDGFGEFRLFLQITAPICKSIIFALTVLIFINYWSMVEQPLVFIEDAVDMPLSVILNASKRFRNIAFACGALFSILPILLYQFSYDDLVYGINLTGGVSIEGVEKKAKARTNRQTISKIIVVFMISMGICTLFTQKISYVMTPKVEIVHIRSGDLKSIPSDPTSESLGFYTYIVPTSCIHTNGQDQVIYTIMTEKSRRQRDEAVKMVVKVIETNGMETAIQGGFSQDTKIIARSTKPITDGMIVRVLNNGGADYGD
;
A
#
# COMPACT_ATOMS: atom_id res chain seq x y z
N MET A 1 16.68 21.98 41.14
CA MET A 1 17.57 21.49 40.06
C MET A 1 17.28 20.02 39.70
N ALA A 2 17.21 19.11 40.69
CA ALA A 2 16.89 17.68 40.48
C ALA A 2 15.60 17.40 39.68
N ARG A 3 14.51 18.12 39.93
CA ARG A 3 13.23 17.95 39.20
C ARG A 3 13.33 18.29 37.70
N LYS A 4 14.19 19.26 37.32
CA LYS A 4 14.45 19.59 35.90
C LYS A 4 15.30 18.52 35.23
N ILE A 5 16.33 18.02 35.93
CA ILE A 5 17.18 16.93 35.44
C ILE A 5 16.35 15.66 35.25
N PHE A 6 15.50 15.30 36.22
CA PHE A 6 14.61 14.15 36.12
C PHE A 6 13.62 14.29 34.94
N LYS A 7 12.98 15.46 34.78
CA LYS A 7 12.07 15.71 33.66
C LYS A 7 12.79 15.56 32.31
N ASN A 8 13.98 16.13 32.18
CA ASN A 8 14.75 16.06 30.94
C ASN A 8 15.21 14.63 30.65
N ALA A 9 15.73 13.92 31.66
CA ALA A 9 16.12 12.51 31.54
C ALA A 9 14.94 11.64 31.11
N PHE A 10 13.77 11.82 31.72
CA PHE A 10 12.54 11.12 31.34
C PHE A 10 12.17 11.39 29.88
N ILE A 11 12.21 12.66 29.43
CA ILE A 11 11.92 13.02 28.03
C ILE A 11 12.92 12.37 27.07
N TYR A 12 14.22 12.37 27.38
CA TYR A 12 15.23 11.76 26.52
C TYR A 12 15.09 10.23 26.44
N ILE A 13 14.85 9.57 27.57
CA ILE A 13 14.63 8.11 27.61
C ILE A 13 13.37 7.76 26.83
N PHE A 14 12.27 8.49 27.05
CA PHE A 14 11.02 8.27 26.35
C PHE A 14 11.17 8.51 24.84
N SER A 15 11.87 9.57 24.43
CA SER A 15 12.20 9.85 23.03
C SER A 15 13.01 8.71 22.40
N LEU A 16 14.03 8.20 23.11
CA LEU A 16 14.84 7.09 22.63
C LEU A 16 14.01 5.81 22.42
N ILE A 17 13.10 5.49 23.35
CA ILE A 17 12.20 4.35 23.25
C ILE A 17 11.29 4.49 22.02
N CYS A 18 10.75 5.67 21.76
CA CYS A 18 9.90 5.93 20.59
C CYS A 18 10.66 5.83 19.26
N ILE A 19 11.94 6.22 19.23
CA ILE A 19 12.78 6.21 18.03
C ILE A 19 13.37 4.81 17.75
N LEU A 20 13.50 3.96 18.79
CA LEU A 20 14.13 2.65 18.70
C LEU A 20 13.54 1.73 17.62
N PRO A 21 12.21 1.56 17.47
CA PRO A 21 11.64 0.73 16.40
C PRO A 21 12.02 1.22 15.00
N MET A 22 12.10 2.54 14.82
CA MET A 22 12.50 3.14 13.55
C MET A 22 13.98 2.91 13.26
N MET A 23 14.85 3.02 14.28
CA MET A 23 16.27 2.68 14.14
C MET A 23 16.47 1.21 13.80
N ILE A 24 15.73 0.31 14.44
CA ILE A 24 15.75 -1.13 14.11
C ILE A 24 15.35 -1.32 12.65
N MET A 25 14.24 -0.74 12.21
CA MET A 25 13.78 -0.86 10.82
C MET A 25 14.85 -0.41 9.82
N ILE A 26 15.49 0.74 10.06
CA ILE A 26 16.55 1.27 9.20
C ILE A 26 17.77 0.33 9.22
N PHE A 27 18.18 -0.15 10.39
CA PHE A 27 19.34 -1.04 10.51
C PHE A 27 19.12 -2.38 9.78
N TYR A 28 17.95 -3.01 9.96
CA TYR A 28 17.61 -4.25 9.28
C TYR A 28 17.38 -4.07 7.77
N SER A 29 17.05 -2.86 7.33
CA SER A 29 16.96 -2.54 5.91
C SER A 29 18.30 -2.63 5.17
N PHE A 30 19.42 -2.46 5.88
CA PHE A 30 20.77 -2.61 5.32
C PHE A 30 21.36 -4.01 5.54
N LYS A 31 20.59 -4.96 6.10
CA LYS A 31 21.08 -6.30 6.38
C LYS A 31 20.78 -7.24 5.20
N GLY A 32 21.82 -7.85 4.64
CA GLY A 32 21.69 -8.92 3.65
C GLY A 32 21.18 -10.23 4.28
N ILE A 33 20.83 -11.20 3.43
CA ILE A 33 20.41 -12.54 3.87
C ILE A 33 21.48 -13.20 4.74
N ASP A 34 22.76 -12.96 4.43
CA ASP A 34 23.92 -13.47 5.18
C ASP A 34 24.25 -12.66 6.45
N GLY A 35 23.43 -11.67 6.79
CA GLY A 35 23.61 -10.81 7.96
C GLY A 35 24.66 -9.70 7.81
N ARG A 36 25.35 -9.61 6.67
CA ARG A 36 26.31 -8.53 6.34
C ARG A 36 25.59 -7.27 5.85
N PHE A 37 26.29 -6.13 5.88
CA PHE A 37 25.79 -4.91 5.26
C PHE A 37 25.59 -5.13 3.76
N SER A 38 24.37 -4.90 3.28
CA SER A 38 23.96 -5.13 1.89
C SER A 38 22.85 -4.18 1.47
N LEU A 39 23.00 -3.62 0.27
CA LEU A 39 22.00 -2.78 -0.37
C LEU A 39 21.04 -3.58 -1.28
N VAL A 40 21.15 -4.92 -1.24
CA VAL A 40 20.35 -5.80 -2.11
C VAL A 40 18.86 -5.61 -1.87
N GLN A 41 18.40 -5.41 -0.62
CA GLN A 41 16.97 -5.19 -0.35
C GLN A 41 16.41 -3.97 -1.09
N TYR A 42 17.15 -2.85 -1.09
CA TYR A 42 16.75 -1.65 -1.83
C TYR A 42 16.80 -1.87 -3.35
N GLY A 43 17.81 -2.58 -3.86
CA GLY A 43 17.89 -2.92 -5.27
C GLY A 43 16.72 -3.80 -5.74
N LEU A 44 16.33 -4.79 -4.94
CA LEU A 44 15.18 -5.66 -5.22
C LEU A 44 13.86 -4.91 -5.16
N ALA A 45 13.68 -4.05 -4.14
CA ALA A 45 12.50 -3.22 -3.99
C ALA A 45 12.34 -2.22 -5.15
N LEU A 46 13.41 -1.51 -5.50
CA LEU A 46 13.38 -0.44 -6.50
C LEU A 46 13.48 -0.93 -7.95
N PHE A 47 14.11 -2.07 -8.24
CA PHE A 47 14.38 -2.47 -9.63
C PHE A 47 13.75 -3.80 -10.05
N GLN A 48 13.31 -4.65 -9.12
CA GLN A 48 12.77 -5.97 -9.45
C GLN A 48 11.31 -6.16 -9.07
N THR A 49 10.72 -5.23 -8.32
CA THR A 49 9.36 -5.39 -7.79
C THR A 49 8.41 -4.32 -8.32
N GLU A 50 7.79 -4.59 -9.47
CA GLU A 50 6.80 -3.66 -10.08
C GLU A 50 5.61 -3.37 -9.16
N ASP A 51 5.15 -4.39 -8.42
CA ASP A 51 3.98 -4.30 -7.55
C ASP A 51 4.20 -3.30 -6.41
N PHE A 52 5.45 -3.02 -6.03
CA PHE A 52 5.82 -2.00 -5.05
C PHE A 52 5.41 -0.61 -5.53
N PHE A 53 5.86 -0.20 -6.73
CA PHE A 53 5.56 1.12 -7.26
C PHE A 53 4.08 1.28 -7.58
N ARG A 54 3.43 0.22 -8.05
CA ARG A 54 1.99 0.29 -8.32
C ARG A 54 1.21 0.50 -7.03
N GLY A 55 1.51 -0.25 -5.98
CA GLY A 55 0.95 -0.01 -4.65
C GLY A 55 1.25 1.40 -4.14
N PHE A 56 2.48 1.89 -4.35
CA PHE A 56 2.91 3.22 -3.91
C PHE A 56 2.08 4.33 -4.58
N TRP A 57 1.90 4.25 -5.90
CA TRP A 57 1.09 5.20 -6.65
C TRP A 57 -0.40 5.09 -6.32
N ASN A 58 -0.92 3.88 -6.10
CA ASN A 58 -2.28 3.68 -5.61
C ASN A 58 -2.48 4.35 -4.24
N SER A 59 -1.56 4.14 -3.29
CA SER A 59 -1.57 4.79 -1.97
C SER A 59 -1.56 6.32 -2.08
N ILE A 60 -0.72 6.89 -2.97
CA ILE A 60 -0.70 8.32 -3.24
C ILE A 60 -2.05 8.80 -3.76
N ILE A 61 -2.55 8.19 -4.84
CA ILE A 61 -3.79 8.61 -5.49
C ILE A 61 -4.94 8.58 -4.48
N TYR A 62 -5.07 7.48 -3.72
CA TYR A 62 -6.18 7.33 -2.78
C TYR A 62 -6.09 8.37 -1.68
N THR A 63 -4.93 8.50 -1.06
CA THR A 63 -4.71 9.45 0.04
C THR A 63 -4.94 10.89 -0.41
N PHE A 64 -4.40 11.30 -1.56
CA PHE A 64 -4.52 12.67 -2.05
C PHE A 64 -5.94 13.01 -2.51
N VAL A 65 -6.61 12.10 -3.23
CA VAL A 65 -8.01 12.33 -3.67
C VAL A 65 -8.93 12.43 -2.45
N ILE A 66 -8.76 11.53 -1.47
CA ILE A 66 -9.55 11.57 -0.25
C ILE A 66 -9.33 12.89 0.48
N ILE A 67 -8.08 13.27 0.78
CA ILE A 67 -7.78 14.51 1.52
C ILE A 67 -8.24 15.76 0.76
N GLY A 68 -8.03 15.78 -0.56
CA GLY A 68 -8.37 16.92 -1.41
C GLY A 68 -9.85 17.26 -1.42
N ILE A 69 -10.72 16.26 -1.22
CA ILE A 69 -12.17 16.45 -1.11
C ILE A 69 -12.59 16.59 0.37
N ASN A 70 -11.98 15.79 1.25
CA ASN A 70 -12.33 15.72 2.66
C ASN A 70 -12.12 17.03 3.41
N ILE A 71 -11.01 17.72 3.17
CA ILE A 71 -10.67 18.97 3.84
C ILE A 71 -11.65 20.09 3.47
N PRO A 72 -11.90 20.40 2.18
CA PRO A 72 -12.88 21.41 1.82
C PRO A 72 -14.28 21.12 2.37
N LEU A 73 -14.74 19.87 2.30
CA LEU A 73 -16.04 19.47 2.83
C LEU A 73 -16.12 19.63 4.35
N SER A 74 -15.08 19.19 5.07
CA SER A 74 -14.98 19.35 6.53
C SER A 74 -14.96 20.83 6.92
N LEU A 75 -14.22 21.66 6.18
CA LEU A 75 -14.11 23.09 6.44
C LEU A 75 -15.45 23.81 6.23
N LEU A 76 -16.18 23.47 5.15
CA LEU A 76 -17.50 24.04 4.86
C LEU A 76 -18.54 23.58 5.89
N SER A 77 -18.54 22.29 6.23
CA SER A 77 -19.44 21.74 7.25
C SER A 77 -19.17 22.34 8.63
N ALA A 78 -17.89 22.51 8.99
CA ALA A 78 -17.46 23.15 10.23
C ALA A 78 -17.89 24.62 10.30
N TYR A 79 -17.81 25.35 9.18
CA TYR A 79 -18.30 26.73 9.09
C TYR A 79 -19.81 26.79 9.31
N GLY A 80 -20.57 25.88 8.70
CA GLY A 80 -21.99 25.65 8.95
C GLY A 80 -22.30 25.47 10.44
N PHE A 81 -21.65 24.52 11.09
CA PHE A 81 -21.86 24.20 12.51
C PHE A 81 -21.34 25.27 13.47
N SER A 82 -20.35 26.07 13.09
CA SER A 82 -19.80 27.11 13.98
C SER A 82 -20.54 28.44 13.85
N ARG A 83 -20.95 28.85 12.64
CA ARG A 83 -21.46 30.21 12.38
C ARG A 83 -22.96 30.31 12.20
N PHE A 84 -23.60 29.31 11.60
CA PHE A 84 -25.03 29.36 11.36
C PHE A 84 -25.80 28.76 12.55
N ASN A 85 -26.94 29.38 12.86
CA ASN A 85 -27.91 28.86 13.80
C ASN A 85 -29.14 28.42 13.02
N PHE A 86 -29.30 27.12 12.85
CA PHE A 86 -30.43 26.51 12.13
C PHE A 86 -31.13 25.50 13.04
N LYS A 87 -32.43 25.28 12.79
CA LYS A 87 -33.25 24.31 13.53
C LYS A 87 -32.67 22.89 13.33
N GLY A 88 -32.46 22.14 14.40
CA GLY A 88 -31.89 20.78 14.35
C GLY A 88 -30.35 20.70 14.41
N LYS A 89 -29.64 21.84 14.49
CA LYS A 89 -28.17 21.90 14.63
C LYS A 89 -27.63 21.01 15.75
N GLY A 90 -28.28 21.01 16.92
CA GLY A 90 -27.87 20.18 18.07
C GLY A 90 -27.98 18.69 17.79
N VAL A 91 -29.06 18.25 17.14
CA VAL A 91 -29.29 16.85 16.76
C VAL A 91 -28.27 16.40 15.74
N LEU A 92 -28.02 17.21 14.70
CA LEU A 92 -27.00 16.90 13.70
C LEU A 92 -25.60 16.86 14.30
N TYR A 93 -25.26 17.78 15.20
CA TYR A 93 -23.97 17.78 15.88
C TYR A 93 -23.80 16.54 16.78
N TRP A 94 -24.86 16.15 17.50
CA TRP A 94 -24.87 14.91 18.30
C TRP A 94 -24.71 13.66 17.41
N LEU A 95 -25.40 13.61 16.27
CA LEU A 95 -25.26 12.52 15.30
C LEU A 95 -23.81 12.39 14.79
N TYR A 96 -23.15 13.51 14.47
CA TYR A 96 -21.75 13.52 14.08
C TYR A 96 -20.84 12.95 15.17
N ILE A 97 -21.11 13.26 16.45
CA ILE A 97 -20.36 12.71 17.59
C ILE A 97 -20.58 11.19 17.68
N VAL A 98 -21.82 10.72 17.62
CA VAL A 98 -22.13 9.28 17.67
C VAL A 98 -21.44 8.53 16.53
N LEU A 99 -21.50 9.05 15.31
CA LEU A 99 -20.84 8.46 14.15
C LEU A 99 -19.31 8.47 14.27
N MET A 100 -18.73 9.50 14.87
CA MET A 100 -17.29 9.55 15.16
C MET A 100 -16.85 8.52 16.22
N LEU A 101 -17.74 8.19 17.17
CA LEU A 101 -17.46 7.20 18.21
C LEU A 101 -17.62 5.75 17.74
N MET A 102 -18.34 5.52 16.63
CA MET A 102 -18.47 4.18 16.08
C MET A 102 -17.12 3.69 15.54
N PRO A 103 -16.65 2.50 15.95
CA PRO A 103 -15.45 1.92 15.38
C PRO A 103 -15.72 1.53 13.93
N PHE A 104 -14.73 1.76 13.06
CA PHE A 104 -14.81 1.42 11.64
C PHE A 104 -15.26 -0.04 11.44
N GLN A 105 -14.72 -0.95 12.26
CA GLN A 105 -14.97 -2.39 12.19
C GLN A 105 -16.45 -2.75 12.38
N ALA A 106 -17.21 -2.00 13.20
CA ALA A 106 -18.64 -2.24 13.39
C ALA A 106 -19.47 -1.86 12.14
N THR A 107 -19.01 -0.84 11.39
CA THR A 107 -19.70 -0.36 10.20
C THR A 107 -19.25 -1.05 8.91
N MET A 108 -18.14 -1.81 8.95
CA MET A 108 -17.48 -2.36 7.78
C MET A 108 -18.37 -3.27 6.94
N VAL A 109 -19.15 -4.17 7.58
CA VAL A 109 -20.06 -5.08 6.88
C VAL A 109 -21.17 -4.31 6.18
N ALA A 110 -21.77 -3.34 6.87
CA ALA A 110 -22.81 -2.49 6.30
C ALA A 110 -22.28 -1.66 5.11
N GLN A 111 -21.06 -1.12 5.23
CA GLN A 111 -20.40 -0.42 4.13
C GLN A 111 -20.19 -1.36 2.93
N HIS A 112 -19.64 -2.56 3.16
CA HIS A 112 -19.42 -3.54 2.08
C HIS A 112 -20.73 -3.89 1.35
N LEU A 113 -21.81 -4.18 2.09
CA LEU A 113 -23.12 -4.48 1.49
C LEU A 113 -23.67 -3.29 0.68
N THR A 114 -23.47 -2.07 1.17
CA THR A 114 -23.89 -0.84 0.47
C THR A 114 -23.09 -0.65 -0.82
N LEU A 115 -21.77 -0.79 -0.76
CA LEU A 115 -20.87 -0.66 -1.92
C LEU A 115 -21.15 -1.75 -2.97
N LYS A 116 -21.46 -2.97 -2.54
CA LYS A 116 -21.90 -4.06 -3.40
C LYS A 116 -23.21 -3.75 -4.10
N THR A 117 -24.20 -3.20 -3.37
CA THR A 117 -25.49 -2.76 -3.94
C THR A 117 -25.30 -1.63 -4.95
N LEU A 118 -24.35 -0.73 -4.70
CA LEU A 118 -23.96 0.37 -5.60
C LEU A 118 -23.09 -0.08 -6.78
N ASN A 119 -22.70 -1.35 -6.85
CA ASN A 119 -21.87 -1.93 -7.92
C ASN A 119 -20.51 -1.22 -8.11
N ILE A 120 -19.98 -0.64 -7.02
CA ILE A 120 -18.66 0.02 -7.01
C ILE A 120 -17.60 -0.77 -6.27
N ILE A 121 -17.91 -2.00 -5.85
CA ILE A 121 -16.96 -2.92 -5.24
C ILE A 121 -15.89 -3.36 -6.24
N ASP A 122 -14.71 -3.75 -5.75
CA ASP A 122 -13.53 -4.07 -6.57
C ASP A 122 -13.05 -2.90 -7.46
N ARG A 123 -13.25 -1.66 -6.98
CA ARG A 123 -12.76 -0.45 -7.64
C ARG A 123 -12.15 0.51 -6.62
N PRO A 124 -11.23 1.40 -7.05
CA PRO A 124 -10.65 2.44 -6.19
C PRO A 124 -11.71 3.30 -5.49
N MET A 125 -12.84 3.53 -6.16
CA MET A 125 -13.95 4.33 -5.67
C MET A 125 -14.60 3.74 -4.41
N ALA A 126 -14.55 2.41 -4.23
CA ALA A 126 -15.05 1.73 -3.04
C ALA A 126 -14.36 2.21 -1.75
N VAL A 127 -13.08 2.58 -1.86
CA VAL A 127 -12.26 3.08 -0.76
C VAL A 127 -12.34 4.61 -0.67
N ILE A 128 -12.36 5.30 -1.80
CA ILE A 128 -12.34 6.77 -1.81
C ILE A 128 -13.67 7.35 -1.29
N LEU A 129 -14.81 6.87 -1.79
CA LEU A 129 -16.12 7.46 -1.54
C LEU A 129 -16.54 7.48 -0.05
N PRO A 130 -16.32 6.42 0.74
CA PRO A 130 -16.66 6.47 2.17
C PRO A 130 -15.77 7.45 2.94
N ASN A 131 -14.50 7.58 2.56
CA ASN A 131 -13.50 8.34 3.32
C ASN A 131 -13.47 9.85 3.00
N ILE A 132 -14.07 10.29 1.89
CA ILE A 132 -14.18 11.73 1.59
C ILE A 132 -15.08 12.48 2.59
N PHE A 133 -15.90 11.77 3.38
CA PHE A 133 -16.68 12.35 4.47
C PHE A 133 -16.03 12.02 5.83
N SER A 134 -15.41 13.01 6.48
CA SER A 134 -14.85 12.84 7.83
C SER A 134 -15.69 13.57 8.88
N THR A 135 -16.25 12.80 9.81
CA THR A 135 -16.90 13.32 11.02
C THR A 135 -15.87 13.98 11.93
N PHE A 136 -14.72 13.33 12.12
CA PHE A 136 -13.61 13.84 12.93
C PHE A 136 -13.09 15.19 12.43
N GLY A 137 -12.78 15.31 11.13
CA GLY A 137 -12.29 16.54 10.54
C GLY A 137 -13.25 17.70 10.71
N THR A 138 -14.54 17.44 10.48
CA THR A 138 -15.62 18.42 10.66
C THR A 138 -15.71 18.90 12.11
N ILE A 139 -15.71 17.99 13.09
CA ILE A 139 -15.82 18.35 14.51
C ILE A 139 -14.59 19.14 14.96
N LEU A 140 -13.39 18.69 14.61
CA LEU A 140 -12.15 19.35 15.01
C LEU A 140 -12.08 20.79 14.47
N MET A 141 -12.37 20.98 13.18
CA MET A 141 -12.41 22.30 12.57
C MET A 141 -13.53 23.17 13.15
N ALA A 142 -14.70 22.60 13.45
CA ALA A 142 -15.80 23.34 14.06
C ALA A 142 -15.41 23.85 15.46
N GLN A 143 -14.69 23.06 16.26
CA GLN A 143 -14.20 23.48 17.56
C GLN A 143 -13.16 24.60 17.44
N TYR A 144 -12.23 24.50 16.49
CA TYR A 144 -11.27 25.57 16.22
C TYR A 144 -11.97 26.86 15.80
N MET A 145 -12.95 26.79 14.89
CA MET A 145 -13.70 27.95 14.41
C MET A 145 -14.54 28.64 15.50
N ARG A 146 -15.00 27.91 16.52
CA ARG A 146 -15.72 28.51 17.66
C ARG A 146 -14.82 29.43 18.49
N GLY A 147 -13.51 29.18 18.53
CA GLY A 147 -12.53 30.03 19.21
C GLY A 147 -12.23 31.35 18.49
N ILE A 148 -12.65 31.51 17.24
CA ILE A 148 -12.44 32.75 16.48
C ILE A 148 -13.51 33.77 16.87
N ASN A 149 -13.06 34.94 17.35
CA ASN A 149 -13.89 36.08 17.75
C ASN A 149 -14.91 36.46 16.67
N LYS A 150 -16.18 36.57 17.07
CA LYS A 150 -17.29 36.92 16.16
C LYS A 150 -17.18 38.34 15.61
N GLU A 151 -16.58 39.25 16.38
CA GLU A 151 -16.38 40.66 16.01
C GLU A 151 -15.64 40.82 14.68
N ILE A 152 -14.67 39.95 14.38
CA ILE A 152 -13.92 39.97 13.11
C ILE A 152 -14.86 39.71 11.92
N LEU A 153 -15.84 38.83 12.12
CA LEU A 153 -16.83 38.48 11.11
C LEU A 153 -17.90 39.56 10.99
N ASP A 154 -18.32 40.15 12.10
CA ASP A 154 -19.29 41.24 12.10
C ASP A 154 -18.73 42.49 11.43
N ALA A 155 -17.43 42.79 11.61
CA ALA A 155 -16.75 43.84 10.86
C ALA A 155 -16.77 43.57 9.33
N GLY A 156 -16.47 42.34 8.90
CA GLY A 156 -16.55 41.98 7.48
C GLY A 156 -17.97 42.07 6.90
N ARG A 157 -19.01 41.84 7.71
CA ARG A 157 -20.41 42.04 7.29
C ARG A 157 -20.75 43.53 7.13
N ILE A 158 -20.23 44.39 8.01
CA ILE A 158 -20.36 45.85 7.89
C ILE A 158 -19.67 46.34 6.61
N ASP A 159 -18.54 45.74 6.22
CA ASP A 159 -17.83 46.00 4.96
C ASP A 159 -18.55 45.43 3.71
N GLY A 160 -19.74 44.83 3.88
CA GLY A 160 -20.55 44.31 2.77
C GLY A 160 -20.11 42.93 2.25
N PHE A 161 -19.29 42.18 2.98
CA PHE A 161 -18.97 40.82 2.59
C PHE A 161 -20.14 39.86 2.85
N GLY A 162 -20.57 39.16 1.79
CA GLY A 162 -21.48 38.02 1.93
C GLY A 162 -20.81 36.81 2.61
N GLU A 163 -21.60 35.93 3.22
CA GLU A 163 -21.11 34.81 4.05
C GLU A 163 -20.09 33.90 3.34
N PHE A 164 -20.29 33.60 2.05
CA PHE A 164 -19.32 32.78 1.30
C PHE A 164 -17.98 33.50 1.08
N ARG A 165 -18.01 34.81 0.85
CA ARG A 165 -16.80 35.64 0.73
C ARG A 165 -16.09 35.74 2.08
N LEU A 166 -16.85 35.91 3.16
CA LEU A 166 -16.36 35.96 4.53
C LEU A 166 -15.71 34.64 4.97
N PHE A 167 -16.29 33.51 4.54
CA PHE A 167 -15.68 32.19 4.69
C PHE A 167 -14.34 32.11 3.96
N LEU A 168 -14.30 32.40 2.66
CA LEU A 168 -13.09 32.23 1.84
C LEU A 168 -11.96 33.21 2.18
N GLN A 169 -12.28 34.47 2.48
CA GLN A 169 -11.28 35.53 2.65
C GLN A 169 -10.86 35.76 4.09
N ILE A 170 -11.71 35.42 5.07
CA ILE A 170 -11.41 35.67 6.49
C ILE A 170 -11.27 34.35 7.24
N THR A 171 -12.31 33.52 7.24
CA THR A 171 -12.34 32.35 8.14
C THR A 171 -11.38 31.25 7.69
N ALA A 172 -11.35 30.89 6.40
CA ALA A 172 -10.49 29.85 5.88
C ALA A 172 -8.98 30.16 6.05
N PRO A 173 -8.49 31.40 5.79
CA PRO A 173 -7.10 31.77 6.06
C PRO A 173 -6.72 31.70 7.54
N ILE A 174 -7.62 32.08 8.46
CA ILE A 174 -7.39 31.94 9.91
C ILE A 174 -7.30 30.46 10.31
N CYS A 175 -8.06 29.60 9.63
CA CYS A 175 -8.04 28.15 9.84
C CYS A 175 -6.84 27.45 9.19
N LYS A 176 -5.91 28.17 8.54
CA LYS A 176 -4.77 27.57 7.85
C LYS A 176 -3.97 26.61 8.75
N SER A 177 -3.71 26.99 9.99
CA SER A 177 -2.97 26.16 10.94
C SER A 177 -3.69 24.84 11.26
N ILE A 178 -4.99 24.88 11.57
CA ILE A 178 -5.76 23.66 11.83
C ILE A 178 -5.95 22.81 10.57
N ILE A 179 -6.03 23.43 9.38
CA ILE A 179 -6.06 22.71 8.11
C ILE A 179 -4.79 21.89 7.96
N PHE A 180 -3.60 22.45 8.15
CA PHE A 180 -2.34 21.69 8.05
C PHE A 180 -2.23 20.58 9.10
N ALA A 181 -2.63 20.85 10.34
CA ALA A 181 -2.64 19.83 11.38
C ALA A 181 -3.57 18.67 11.04
N LEU A 182 -4.80 18.96 10.57
CA LEU A 182 -5.74 17.94 10.14
C LEU A 182 -5.22 17.18 8.91
N THR A 183 -4.63 17.87 7.94
CA THR A 183 -4.03 17.23 6.75
C THR A 183 -3.03 16.17 7.13
N VAL A 184 -2.07 16.46 8.03
CA VAL A 184 -1.06 15.48 8.44
C VAL A 184 -1.69 14.29 9.16
N LEU A 185 -2.64 14.56 10.07
CA LEU A 185 -3.29 13.52 10.86
C LEU A 185 -4.12 12.57 10.00
N ILE A 186 -4.87 13.12 9.05
CA ILE A 186 -5.67 12.36 8.09
C ILE A 186 -4.76 11.67 7.07
N PHE A 187 -3.68 12.32 6.63
CA PHE A 187 -2.69 11.72 5.74
C PHE A 187 -2.09 10.46 6.32
N ILE A 188 -1.62 10.49 7.57
CA ILE A 188 -1.01 9.31 8.20
C ILE A 188 -2.01 8.14 8.27
N ASN A 189 -3.28 8.43 8.57
CA ASN A 189 -4.36 7.43 8.59
C ASN A 189 -4.57 6.78 7.22
N TYR A 190 -4.81 7.59 6.19
CA TYR A 190 -5.13 7.06 4.86
C TYR A 190 -3.90 6.51 4.13
N TRP A 191 -2.72 7.07 4.37
CA TRP A 191 -1.46 6.51 3.87
C TRP A 191 -1.26 5.09 4.38
N SER A 192 -1.60 4.83 5.65
CA SER A 192 -1.38 3.55 6.32
C SER A 192 -2.60 2.64 6.34
N MET A 193 -3.63 2.90 5.52
CA MET A 193 -4.86 2.12 5.54
C MET A 193 -4.62 0.69 5.03
N VAL A 194 -5.08 -0.32 5.77
CA VAL A 194 -4.93 -1.74 5.39
C VAL A 194 -6.29 -2.45 5.38
N GLU A 195 -7.03 -2.34 6.48
CA GLU A 195 -8.27 -3.11 6.69
C GLU A 195 -9.32 -2.84 5.60
N GLN A 196 -9.56 -1.57 5.29
CA GLN A 196 -10.64 -1.17 4.38
C GLN A 196 -10.39 -1.59 2.92
N PRO A 197 -9.22 -1.31 2.30
CA PRO A 197 -8.95 -1.79 0.95
C PRO A 197 -8.94 -3.32 0.85
N LEU A 198 -8.47 -4.03 1.89
CA LEU A 198 -8.43 -5.49 1.90
C LEU A 198 -9.83 -6.12 1.81
N VAL A 199 -10.87 -5.42 2.28
CA VAL A 199 -12.26 -5.91 2.27
C VAL A 199 -13.05 -5.43 1.05
N PHE A 200 -12.65 -4.29 0.44
CA PHE A 200 -13.41 -3.65 -0.64
C PHE A 200 -12.80 -3.86 -2.03
N ILE A 201 -11.53 -4.25 -2.11
CA ILE A 201 -10.79 -4.48 -3.35
C ILE A 201 -10.38 -5.95 -3.39
N GLU A 202 -10.78 -6.65 -4.44
CA GLU A 202 -10.40 -8.05 -4.67
C GLU A 202 -9.15 -8.14 -5.54
N ASP A 203 -9.08 -7.30 -6.57
CA ASP A 203 -7.96 -7.30 -7.51
C ASP A 203 -6.70 -6.70 -6.88
N ALA A 204 -5.63 -7.49 -6.87
CA ALA A 204 -4.28 -7.06 -6.51
C ALA A 204 -3.82 -5.83 -7.32
N VAL A 205 -4.48 -5.53 -8.46
CA VAL A 205 -4.20 -4.38 -9.31
C VAL A 205 -4.44 -3.02 -8.62
N ASP A 206 -5.43 -2.96 -7.76
CA ASP A 206 -5.87 -1.71 -7.13
C ASP A 206 -5.44 -1.64 -5.66
N MET A 207 -4.76 -2.65 -5.14
CA MET A 207 -4.30 -2.64 -3.75
C MET A 207 -3.28 -1.51 -3.49
N PRO A 208 -3.40 -0.80 -2.35
CA PRO A 208 -2.39 0.16 -1.90
C PRO A 208 -1.16 -0.56 -1.34
N LEU A 209 -0.04 0.16 -1.25
CA LEU A 209 1.24 -0.40 -0.82
C LEU A 209 1.19 -0.98 0.60
N SER A 210 0.49 -0.33 1.51
CA SER A 210 0.29 -0.77 2.89
C SER A 210 -0.28 -2.20 2.97
N VAL A 211 -1.25 -2.52 2.10
CA VAL A 211 -1.83 -3.87 2.01
C VAL A 211 -0.83 -4.85 1.38
N ILE A 212 -0.19 -4.46 0.28
CA ILE A 212 0.77 -5.32 -0.42
C ILE A 212 1.93 -5.73 0.50
N LEU A 213 2.47 -4.79 1.28
CA LEU A 213 3.56 -5.07 2.23
C LEU A 213 3.14 -5.97 3.39
N ASN A 214 1.87 -5.92 3.80
CA ASN A 214 1.36 -6.72 4.91
C ASN A 214 0.94 -8.13 4.47
N ALA A 215 0.23 -8.24 3.34
CA ALA A 215 -0.39 -9.48 2.88
C ALA A 215 0.55 -10.38 2.06
N SER A 216 1.54 -9.80 1.35
CA SER A 216 2.31 -10.55 0.36
C SER A 216 3.55 -11.23 0.95
N LYS A 217 3.66 -12.55 0.76
CA LYS A 217 4.86 -13.33 1.12
C LYS A 217 6.10 -12.84 0.36
N ARG A 218 5.93 -12.29 -0.85
CA ARG A 218 7.01 -11.83 -1.74
C ARG A 218 7.83 -10.68 -1.13
N PHE A 219 7.21 -9.85 -0.31
CA PHE A 219 7.87 -8.71 0.30
C PHE A 219 8.55 -9.02 1.63
N ARG A 220 8.32 -10.20 2.23
CA ARG A 220 8.80 -10.53 3.58
C ARG A 220 10.30 -10.31 3.78
N ASN A 221 11.10 -10.66 2.77
CA ASN A 221 12.57 -10.56 2.82
C ASN A 221 13.09 -9.15 2.52
N ILE A 222 12.25 -8.26 1.96
CA ILE A 222 12.58 -6.88 1.59
C ILE A 222 11.71 -5.85 2.32
N ALA A 223 10.94 -6.30 3.33
CA ALA A 223 9.90 -5.52 3.98
C ALA A 223 10.48 -4.31 4.72
N PHE A 224 11.67 -4.44 5.33
CA PHE A 224 12.34 -3.35 6.02
C PHE A 224 12.75 -2.22 5.08
N ALA A 225 13.31 -2.55 3.90
CA ALA A 225 13.64 -1.54 2.88
C ALA A 225 12.41 -0.88 2.27
N CYS A 226 11.39 -1.67 1.93
CA CYS A 226 10.13 -1.13 1.45
C CYS A 226 9.45 -0.23 2.49
N GLY A 227 9.44 -0.64 3.78
CA GLY A 227 8.89 0.14 4.88
C GLY A 227 9.66 1.43 5.13
N ALA A 228 10.99 1.40 5.05
CA ALA A 228 11.82 2.59 5.13
C ALA A 228 11.47 3.58 4.01
N LEU A 229 11.40 3.13 2.75
CA LEU A 229 10.99 3.97 1.61
C LEU A 229 9.56 4.53 1.78
N PHE A 230 8.64 3.70 2.26
CA PHE A 230 7.25 4.08 2.51
C PHE A 230 7.10 5.14 3.61
N SER A 231 7.99 5.13 4.61
CA SER A 231 7.96 6.08 5.73
C SER A 231 8.48 7.49 5.39
N ILE A 232 9.25 7.64 4.31
CA ILE A 232 9.87 8.93 3.93
C ILE A 232 8.81 10.01 3.68
N LEU A 233 7.74 9.69 2.96
CA LEU A 233 6.73 10.67 2.58
C LEU A 233 5.94 11.24 3.78
N PRO A 234 5.41 10.42 4.71
CA PRO A 234 4.83 10.91 5.97
C PRO A 234 5.75 11.82 6.76
N ILE A 235 7.04 11.48 6.87
CA ILE A 235 8.03 12.26 7.64
C ILE A 235 8.23 13.63 6.99
N LEU A 236 8.38 13.68 5.66
CA LEU A 236 8.54 14.94 4.93
C LEU A 236 7.29 15.83 5.06
N LEU A 237 6.09 15.25 5.02
CA LEU A 237 4.84 16.00 5.20
C LEU A 237 4.65 16.51 6.63
N TYR A 238 5.04 15.72 7.63
CA TYR A 238 5.09 16.16 9.01
C TYR A 238 6.05 17.35 9.16
N GLN A 239 7.26 17.22 8.63
CA GLN A 239 8.26 18.28 8.71
C GLN A 239 7.82 19.55 7.97
N PHE A 240 7.12 19.41 6.85
CA PHE A 240 6.53 20.53 6.11
C PHE A 240 5.46 21.30 6.91
N SER A 241 4.72 20.60 7.78
CA SER A 241 3.60 21.15 8.54
C SER A 241 3.93 21.46 10.01
N TYR A 242 5.15 21.14 10.46
CA TYR A 242 5.58 21.24 11.85
C TYR A 242 5.36 22.63 12.45
N ASP A 243 5.78 23.68 11.74
CA ASP A 243 5.64 25.06 12.21
C ASP A 243 4.18 25.47 12.39
N ASP A 244 3.31 25.07 11.44
CA ASP A 244 1.88 25.35 11.49
C ASP A 244 1.19 24.59 12.63
N LEU A 245 1.65 23.37 12.93
CA LEU A 245 1.14 22.52 14.01
C LEU A 245 1.53 23.06 15.40
N VAL A 246 2.79 23.47 15.57
CA VAL A 246 3.27 24.13 16.80
C VAL A 246 2.56 25.47 17.01
N TYR A 247 2.38 26.27 15.96
CA TYR A 247 1.67 27.53 16.03
C TYR A 247 0.19 27.35 16.44
N GLY A 248 -0.48 26.34 15.91
CA GLY A 248 -1.86 26.01 16.25
C GLY A 248 -2.06 25.64 17.72
N ILE A 249 -1.13 24.86 18.28
CA ILE A 249 -1.14 24.48 19.71
C ILE A 249 -0.91 25.70 20.61
N ASN A 250 -0.04 26.62 20.19
CA ASN A 250 0.27 27.82 20.97
C ASN A 250 -0.88 28.84 21.00
N LEU A 251 -1.67 28.95 19.92
CA LEU A 251 -2.85 29.83 19.88
C LEU A 251 -3.92 29.44 20.91
N THR A 252 -4.08 28.14 21.19
CA THR A 252 -4.94 27.64 22.28
C THR A 252 -4.37 27.88 23.69
N GLY A 253 -3.08 28.19 23.81
CA GLY A 253 -2.38 28.39 25.09
C GLY A 253 -2.23 29.85 25.55
N GLY A 254 -2.70 30.84 24.76
CA GLY A 254 -2.79 32.24 25.18
C GLY A 254 -1.46 32.95 25.45
N VAL A 255 -0.36 32.63 24.75
CA VAL A 255 0.94 33.28 24.97
C VAL A 255 1.62 33.78 23.68
N SER A 256 1.78 35.10 23.66
CA SER A 256 2.65 36.04 22.94
C SER A 256 3.25 35.73 21.55
N ILE A 257 3.07 36.76 20.73
CA ILE A 257 3.74 37.11 19.48
C ILE A 257 5.27 37.08 19.66
N GLU A 258 5.92 36.06 19.09
CA GLU A 258 7.34 36.10 18.77
C GLU A 258 7.55 35.92 17.25
N GLY A 259 8.05 36.99 16.61
CA GLY A 259 9.06 36.89 15.57
C GLY A 259 8.59 36.82 14.12
N VAL A 260 8.60 37.96 13.45
CA VAL A 260 8.68 38.04 11.97
C VAL A 260 9.88 37.22 11.44
N GLU A 261 10.98 37.14 12.19
CA GLU A 261 12.15 36.29 11.89
C GLU A 261 11.84 34.78 11.95
N LYS A 262 11.06 34.32 12.95
CA LYS A 262 10.63 32.91 13.02
C LYS A 262 9.77 32.54 11.81
N LYS A 263 8.89 33.45 11.36
CA LYS A 263 8.07 33.25 10.14
C LYS A 263 8.92 33.21 8.87
N ALA A 264 9.96 34.04 8.74
CA ALA A 264 10.86 34.02 7.59
C ALA A 264 11.68 32.72 7.53
N LYS A 265 12.26 32.29 8.66
CA LYS A 265 13.00 31.04 8.77
C LYS A 265 12.13 29.80 8.51
N ALA A 266 10.91 29.79 9.05
CA ALA A 266 9.89 28.76 8.79
C ALA A 266 9.53 28.70 7.30
N ARG A 267 9.32 29.84 6.64
CA ARG A 267 9.00 29.90 5.20
C ARG A 267 10.13 29.36 4.33
N THR A 268 11.39 29.67 4.65
CA THR A 268 12.56 29.14 3.94
C THR A 268 12.70 27.63 4.13
N ASN A 269 12.56 27.14 5.37
CA ASN A 269 12.63 25.70 5.66
C ASN A 269 11.53 24.92 4.91
N ARG A 270 10.31 25.47 4.88
CA ARG A 270 9.17 24.91 4.16
C ARG A 270 9.42 24.80 2.65
N GLN A 271 10.05 25.80 2.03
CA GLN A 271 10.44 25.73 0.63
C GLN A 271 11.47 24.63 0.38
N THR A 272 12.47 24.49 1.26
CA THR A 272 13.46 23.41 1.16
C THR A 272 12.79 22.04 1.26
N ILE A 273 11.92 21.83 2.24
CA ILE A 273 11.20 20.55 2.41
C ILE A 273 10.29 20.27 1.21
N SER A 274 9.59 21.28 0.70
CA SER A 274 8.77 21.13 -0.51
C SER A 274 9.61 20.70 -1.71
N LYS A 275 10.81 21.25 -1.88
CA LYS A 275 11.75 20.81 -2.93
C LYS A 275 12.17 19.36 -2.72
N ILE A 276 12.47 18.96 -1.48
CA ILE A 276 12.84 17.57 -1.15
C ILE A 276 11.69 16.61 -1.48
N ILE A 277 10.44 16.97 -1.16
CA ILE A 277 9.26 16.16 -1.52
C ILE A 277 9.17 16.01 -3.05
N VAL A 278 9.29 17.10 -3.81
CA VAL A 278 9.21 17.06 -5.27
C VAL A 278 10.35 16.20 -5.85
N VAL A 279 11.57 16.36 -5.36
CA VAL A 279 12.73 15.53 -5.79
C VAL A 279 12.50 14.06 -5.47
N PHE A 280 11.98 13.75 -4.28
CA PHE A 280 11.63 12.38 -3.90
C PHE A 280 10.57 11.78 -4.83
N MET A 281 9.51 12.53 -5.15
CA MET A 281 8.45 12.08 -6.07
C MET A 281 8.97 11.87 -7.49
N ILE A 282 9.79 12.79 -8.01
CA ILE A 282 10.42 12.66 -9.32
C ILE A 282 11.35 11.43 -9.33
N SER A 283 12.15 11.24 -8.28
CA SER A 283 13.04 10.08 -8.14
C SER A 283 12.25 8.77 -8.15
N MET A 284 11.14 8.68 -7.43
CA MET A 284 10.26 7.51 -7.43
C MET A 284 9.62 7.28 -8.80
N GLY A 285 9.21 8.34 -9.51
CA GLY A 285 8.70 8.25 -10.88
C GLY A 285 9.74 7.72 -11.88
N ILE A 286 10.97 8.24 -11.80
CA ILE A 286 12.10 7.76 -12.62
C ILE A 286 12.39 6.29 -12.31
N CYS A 287 12.48 5.93 -11.02
CA CYS A 287 12.69 4.54 -10.61
C CYS A 287 11.60 3.64 -11.18
N THR A 288 10.33 4.04 -11.10
CA THR A 288 9.20 3.28 -11.67
C THR A 288 9.42 2.89 -13.14
N LEU A 289 9.88 3.84 -13.97
CA LEU A 289 10.16 3.58 -15.39
C LEU A 289 11.33 2.60 -15.59
N PHE A 290 12.39 2.74 -14.78
CA PHE A 290 13.50 1.80 -14.78
C PHE A 290 13.06 0.40 -14.34
N THR A 291 12.25 0.29 -13.28
CA THR A 291 11.74 -0.98 -12.76
C THR A 291 10.92 -1.70 -13.83
N GLN A 292 10.03 -1.01 -14.53
CA GLN A 292 9.22 -1.63 -15.59
C GLN A 292 10.11 -2.23 -16.69
N LYS A 293 11.13 -1.47 -17.14
CA LYS A 293 12.05 -1.95 -18.18
C LYS A 293 12.94 -3.09 -17.69
N ILE A 294 13.49 -2.99 -16.48
CA ILE A 294 14.39 -3.99 -15.89
C ILE A 294 13.61 -5.26 -15.56
N SER A 295 12.46 -5.14 -14.91
CA SER A 295 11.61 -6.28 -14.55
C SER A 295 11.15 -7.03 -15.79
N TYR A 296 10.77 -6.32 -16.86
CA TYR A 296 10.51 -6.93 -18.16
C TYR A 296 11.72 -7.76 -18.62
N VAL A 297 12.92 -7.18 -18.71
CA VAL A 297 14.12 -7.91 -19.15
C VAL A 297 14.51 -9.06 -18.21
N MET A 298 14.26 -8.92 -16.91
CA MET A 298 14.60 -9.92 -15.90
C MET A 298 13.61 -11.09 -15.80
N THR A 299 12.37 -10.92 -16.26
CA THR A 299 11.35 -11.97 -16.24
C THR A 299 11.84 -13.21 -17.01
N PRO A 300 11.89 -14.41 -16.38
CA PRO A 300 12.30 -15.63 -17.05
C PRO A 300 11.33 -15.96 -18.18
N LYS A 301 11.88 -16.28 -19.34
CA LYS A 301 11.15 -16.97 -20.40
C LYS A 301 11.19 -18.46 -20.14
N VAL A 302 10.03 -19.10 -20.13
CA VAL A 302 9.84 -20.50 -19.78
C VAL A 302 9.16 -21.27 -20.89
N GLU A 303 9.65 -22.48 -21.13
CA GLU A 303 9.03 -23.46 -22.03
C GLU A 303 8.17 -24.39 -21.20
N ILE A 304 6.96 -24.67 -21.69
CA ILE A 304 5.94 -25.42 -20.97
C ILE A 304 5.73 -26.80 -21.58
N VAL A 305 5.42 -27.76 -20.72
CA VAL A 305 5.00 -29.11 -21.10
C VAL A 305 3.71 -29.43 -20.34
N HIS A 306 2.80 -30.10 -21.03
CA HIS A 306 1.55 -30.59 -20.45
C HIS A 306 1.75 -31.97 -19.83
N ILE A 307 1.02 -32.27 -18.77
CA ILE A 307 1.02 -33.61 -18.19
C ILE A 307 0.37 -34.57 -19.17
N ARG A 308 1.04 -35.71 -19.43
CA ARG A 308 0.51 -36.76 -20.29
C ARG A 308 -0.05 -37.89 -19.44
N SER A 309 -1.16 -38.47 -19.88
CA SER A 309 -1.62 -39.78 -19.41
C SER A 309 -1.06 -40.85 -20.33
N GLY A 310 -0.63 -41.98 -19.76
CA GLY A 310 -0.19 -43.12 -20.56
C GLY A 310 -1.29 -43.61 -21.52
N ASP A 311 -0.92 -43.89 -22.77
CA ASP A 311 -1.78 -44.62 -23.69
C ASP A 311 -1.55 -46.13 -23.46
N LEU A 312 -2.61 -46.90 -23.24
CA LEU A 312 -2.57 -48.35 -22.98
C LEU A 312 -2.14 -49.18 -24.22
N LYS A 313 -1.54 -48.54 -25.24
CA LYS A 313 -1.32 -49.11 -26.57
C LYS A 313 -0.06 -49.95 -26.74
N SER A 314 0.74 -50.18 -25.70
CA SER A 314 1.78 -51.21 -25.69
C SER A 314 1.27 -52.48 -25.02
N ILE A 315 1.56 -53.62 -25.64
CA ILE A 315 1.04 -54.95 -25.29
C ILE A 315 1.27 -55.26 -23.80
N PRO A 316 0.22 -55.59 -23.01
CA PRO A 316 0.30 -55.77 -21.55
C PRO A 316 1.19 -56.91 -21.04
N SER A 317 1.75 -57.73 -21.93
CA SER A 317 2.44 -58.99 -21.60
C SER A 317 3.95 -58.96 -21.86
N ASP A 318 4.53 -57.81 -22.23
CA ASP A 318 5.97 -57.68 -22.47
C ASP A 318 6.69 -57.05 -21.27
N PRO A 319 7.46 -57.82 -20.48
CA PRO A 319 8.18 -57.32 -19.31
C PRO A 319 9.39 -56.42 -19.67
N THR A 320 9.65 -56.18 -20.96
CA THR A 320 10.70 -55.28 -21.44
C THR A 320 10.17 -53.96 -22.01
N SER A 321 8.86 -53.70 -21.92
CA SER A 321 8.27 -52.47 -22.44
C SER A 321 8.57 -51.26 -21.56
N GLU A 322 9.39 -50.36 -22.10
CA GLU A 322 9.77 -49.03 -21.61
C GLU A 322 8.59 -48.02 -21.53
N SER A 323 7.34 -48.47 -21.33
CA SER A 323 6.16 -47.60 -21.40
C SER A 323 5.52 -47.40 -20.03
N LEU A 324 5.47 -46.14 -19.57
CA LEU A 324 4.76 -45.72 -18.36
C LEU A 324 3.22 -45.71 -18.54
N GLY A 325 2.69 -46.52 -19.46
CA GLY A 325 1.32 -46.49 -19.99
C GLY A 325 0.20 -46.66 -18.95
N PHE A 326 0.52 -47.23 -17.79
CA PHE A 326 -0.43 -47.45 -16.69
C PHE A 326 -0.58 -46.25 -15.74
N TYR A 327 0.27 -45.23 -15.87
CA TYR A 327 0.27 -44.07 -14.98
C TYR A 327 -0.50 -42.88 -15.57
N THR A 328 -1.26 -42.21 -14.70
CA THR A 328 -2.13 -41.08 -15.07
C THR A 328 -1.35 -39.78 -15.26
N TYR A 329 -0.21 -39.62 -14.58
CA TYR A 329 0.58 -38.39 -14.59
C TYR A 329 2.04 -38.69 -14.94
N ILE A 330 2.36 -38.46 -16.22
CA ILE A 330 3.70 -38.67 -16.77
C ILE A 330 4.27 -37.31 -17.14
N VAL A 331 5.51 -37.06 -16.69
CA VAL A 331 6.24 -35.82 -16.94
C VAL A 331 7.67 -36.14 -17.39
N PRO A 332 8.30 -35.31 -18.23
CA PRO A 332 9.70 -35.49 -18.57
C PRO A 332 10.57 -35.42 -17.30
N THR A 333 11.52 -36.34 -17.16
CA THR A 333 12.42 -36.42 -15.98
C THR A 333 13.20 -35.11 -15.78
N SER A 334 13.46 -34.36 -16.86
CA SER A 334 14.11 -33.04 -16.84
C SER A 334 13.34 -31.96 -16.07
N CYS A 335 12.03 -32.13 -15.86
CA CYS A 335 11.19 -31.18 -15.15
C CYS A 335 11.23 -31.37 -13.61
N ILE A 336 11.84 -32.46 -13.14
CA ILE A 336 11.90 -32.81 -11.72
C ILE A 336 13.22 -32.29 -11.15
N HIS A 337 13.11 -31.42 -10.16
CA HIS A 337 14.27 -30.93 -9.42
C HIS A 337 14.32 -31.56 -8.04
N THR A 338 15.51 -31.96 -7.59
CA THR A 338 15.72 -32.47 -6.24
C THR A 338 16.14 -31.32 -5.33
N ASN A 339 15.40 -31.07 -4.25
CA ASN A 339 15.71 -30.03 -3.29
C ASN A 339 15.79 -30.64 -1.88
N GLY A 340 16.97 -31.14 -1.52
CA GLY A 340 17.14 -31.93 -0.30
C GLY A 340 16.58 -33.35 -0.49
N GLN A 341 15.68 -33.78 0.40
CA GLN A 341 14.99 -35.08 0.28
C GLN A 341 13.72 -35.03 -0.57
N ASP A 342 13.22 -33.83 -0.89
CA ASP A 342 11.96 -33.65 -1.61
C ASP A 342 12.22 -33.45 -3.11
N GLN A 343 11.40 -34.11 -3.94
CA GLN A 343 11.33 -33.88 -5.38
C GLN A 343 10.28 -32.82 -5.68
N VAL A 344 10.62 -31.85 -6.52
CA VAL A 344 9.80 -30.67 -6.75
C VAL A 344 9.67 -30.39 -8.24
N ILE A 345 8.49 -29.94 -8.64
CA ILE A 345 8.18 -29.50 -10.00
C ILE A 345 7.69 -28.05 -9.93
N TYR A 346 8.05 -27.26 -10.93
CA TYR A 346 7.50 -25.93 -11.11
C TYR A 346 6.34 -25.96 -12.09
N THR A 347 5.20 -25.45 -11.67
CA THR A 347 4.00 -25.34 -12.49
C THR A 347 3.64 -23.89 -12.71
N ILE A 348 2.85 -23.63 -13.73
CA ILE A 348 2.35 -22.29 -14.01
C ILE A 348 0.94 -22.16 -13.48
N MET A 349 0.73 -21.18 -12.61
CA MET A 349 -0.58 -20.72 -12.19
C MET A 349 -0.78 -19.29 -12.68
N THR A 350 -1.91 -19.03 -13.32
CA THR A 350 -2.26 -17.68 -13.75
C THR A 350 -2.92 -16.92 -12.61
N GLU A 351 -2.41 -15.71 -12.32
CA GLU A 351 -2.90 -14.80 -11.30
C GLU A 351 -4.39 -14.46 -11.55
N LYS A 352 -5.25 -14.59 -10.52
CA LYS A 352 -6.67 -14.20 -10.57
C LYS A 352 -6.84 -12.67 -10.44
N SER A 353 -6.19 -11.93 -11.33
CA SER A 353 -6.17 -10.47 -11.39
C SER A 353 -6.48 -10.02 -12.82
N ARG A 354 -6.94 -8.76 -13.03
CA ARG A 354 -7.09 -8.17 -14.37
C ARG A 354 -5.83 -8.28 -15.23
N ARG A 355 -4.64 -8.40 -14.64
CA ARG A 355 -3.36 -8.52 -15.38
C ARG A 355 -3.07 -9.94 -15.86
N GLN A 356 -3.71 -10.97 -15.29
CA GLN A 356 -3.57 -12.39 -15.64
C GLN A 356 -2.11 -12.81 -15.91
N ARG A 357 -1.20 -12.52 -14.96
CA ARG A 357 0.21 -12.90 -15.11
C ARG A 357 0.41 -14.37 -14.76
N ASP A 358 1.32 -15.02 -15.47
CA ASP A 358 1.72 -16.39 -15.19
C ASP A 358 2.79 -16.40 -14.08
N GLU A 359 2.55 -17.17 -13.04
CA GLU A 359 3.42 -17.32 -11.87
C GLU A 359 3.92 -18.77 -11.78
N ALA A 360 5.22 -18.93 -11.55
CA ALA A 360 5.82 -20.23 -11.30
C ALA A 360 5.59 -20.64 -9.84
N VAL A 361 4.80 -21.69 -9.64
CA VAL A 361 4.47 -22.25 -8.32
C VAL A 361 5.19 -23.57 -8.15
N LYS A 362 5.97 -23.65 -7.07
CA LYS A 362 6.70 -24.85 -6.67
C LYS A 362 5.75 -25.84 -6.01
N MET A 363 5.65 -27.05 -6.55
CA MET A 363 4.87 -28.14 -5.98
C MET A 363 5.79 -29.31 -5.63
N VAL A 364 5.60 -29.87 -4.43
CA VAL A 364 6.29 -31.09 -4.00
C VAL A 364 5.57 -32.29 -4.60
N VAL A 365 6.32 -33.20 -5.20
CA VAL A 365 5.80 -34.41 -5.83
C VAL A 365 6.53 -35.64 -5.33
N LYS A 366 5.82 -36.78 -5.36
CA LYS A 366 6.42 -38.09 -5.10
C LYS A 366 6.59 -38.81 -6.42
N VAL A 367 7.82 -39.17 -6.78
CA VAL A 367 8.08 -40.03 -7.94
C VAL A 367 7.71 -41.48 -7.61
N ILE A 368 6.98 -42.10 -8.53
CA ILE A 368 6.57 -43.50 -8.43
C ILE A 368 7.58 -44.37 -9.20
N GLU A 369 7.79 -44.06 -10.47
CA GLU A 369 8.61 -44.87 -11.38
C GLU A 369 9.22 -43.99 -12.48
N THR A 370 10.40 -44.35 -12.98
CA THR A 370 11.11 -43.59 -14.01
C THR A 370 11.66 -44.53 -15.07
N ASN A 371 11.54 -44.14 -16.34
CA ASN A 371 12.12 -44.86 -17.46
C ASN A 371 13.28 -44.06 -18.11
N GLY A 372 13.99 -43.26 -17.29
CA GLY A 372 15.13 -42.44 -17.75
C GLY A 372 14.71 -41.15 -18.48
N MET A 373 13.83 -41.23 -19.49
CA MET A 373 13.33 -40.05 -20.21
C MET A 373 12.08 -39.43 -19.58
N GLU A 374 11.15 -40.28 -19.15
CA GLU A 374 9.90 -39.87 -18.53
C GLU A 374 9.79 -40.44 -17.12
N THR A 375 9.05 -39.74 -16.26
CA THR A 375 8.86 -40.10 -14.86
C THR A 375 7.37 -40.00 -14.50
N ALA A 376 6.85 -41.05 -13.89
CA ALA A 376 5.52 -41.10 -13.33
C ALA A 376 5.51 -40.47 -11.93
N ILE A 377 4.59 -39.53 -11.72
CA ILE A 377 4.47 -38.78 -10.47
C ILE A 377 3.11 -39.03 -9.80
N GLN A 378 3.11 -38.99 -8.47
CA GLN A 378 1.89 -39.03 -7.68
C GLN A 378 1.49 -37.62 -7.25
N GLY A 379 0.28 -37.19 -7.58
CA GLY A 379 -0.30 -35.93 -7.09
C GLY A 379 -1.67 -35.62 -7.70
N GLY A 380 -2.45 -34.76 -7.05
CA GLY A 380 -3.78 -34.34 -7.51
C GLY A 380 -3.71 -33.25 -8.58
N PHE A 381 -3.09 -33.56 -9.72
CA PHE A 381 -2.95 -32.61 -10.82
C PHE A 381 -4.14 -32.68 -11.78
N SER A 382 -4.49 -31.54 -12.39
CA SER A 382 -5.42 -31.52 -13.52
C SER A 382 -4.65 -31.84 -14.82
N GLN A 383 -5.31 -32.41 -15.82
CA GLN A 383 -4.69 -32.66 -17.13
C GLN A 383 -4.22 -31.36 -17.82
N ASP A 384 -4.84 -30.23 -17.50
CA ASP A 384 -4.47 -28.90 -18.04
C ASP A 384 -3.30 -28.24 -17.28
N THR A 385 -2.71 -28.90 -16.27
CA THR A 385 -1.59 -28.31 -15.52
C THR A 385 -0.36 -28.16 -16.44
N LYS A 386 0.09 -26.91 -16.57
CA LYS A 386 1.30 -26.55 -17.33
C LYS A 386 2.51 -26.65 -16.42
N ILE A 387 3.48 -27.47 -16.81
CA ILE A 387 4.74 -27.66 -16.11
C ILE A 387 5.84 -26.90 -16.84
N ILE A 388 6.75 -26.30 -16.08
CA ILE A 388 7.92 -25.62 -16.64
C ILE A 388 9.00 -26.66 -16.92
N ALA A 389 9.35 -26.84 -18.20
CA ALA A 389 10.37 -27.79 -18.62
C ALA A 389 11.76 -27.14 -18.74
N ARG A 390 11.80 -25.93 -19.30
CA ARG A 390 13.05 -25.19 -19.46
C ARG A 390 12.85 -23.72 -19.13
N SER A 391 13.89 -23.13 -18.58
CA SER A 391 13.93 -21.71 -18.27
C SER A 391 15.23 -21.07 -18.75
N THR A 392 15.10 -19.86 -19.27
CA THR A 392 16.24 -18.99 -19.58
C THR A 392 17.01 -18.50 -18.35
N LYS A 393 16.37 -18.49 -17.18
CA LYS A 393 16.93 -17.96 -15.91
C LYS A 393 16.52 -18.84 -14.72
N PRO A 394 17.27 -18.83 -13.60
CA PRO A 394 16.84 -19.57 -12.40
C PRO A 394 15.45 -19.10 -11.94
N ILE A 395 14.56 -20.05 -11.66
CA ILE A 395 13.19 -19.80 -11.21
C ILE A 395 13.11 -20.04 -9.71
N THR A 396 12.38 -19.16 -9.03
CA THR A 396 11.99 -19.35 -7.63
C THR A 396 10.49 -19.46 -7.50
N ASP A 397 10.03 -20.07 -6.41
CA ASP A 397 8.61 -20.11 -6.07
C ASP A 397 8.01 -18.70 -5.99
N GLY A 398 6.86 -18.53 -6.63
CA GLY A 398 6.13 -17.27 -6.73
C GLY A 398 6.72 -16.23 -7.69
N MET A 399 7.59 -16.65 -8.61
CA MET A 399 8.19 -15.75 -9.60
C MET A 399 7.28 -15.60 -10.82
N ILE A 400 7.08 -14.37 -11.28
CA ILE A 400 6.37 -14.11 -12.54
C ILE A 400 7.23 -14.62 -13.69
N VAL A 401 6.63 -15.40 -14.58
CA VAL A 401 7.28 -15.99 -15.76
C VAL A 401 6.55 -15.61 -17.04
N ARG A 402 7.26 -15.73 -18.16
CA ARG A 402 6.66 -15.57 -19.49
C ARG A 402 6.75 -16.86 -20.26
N VAL A 403 5.59 -17.43 -20.55
CA VAL A 403 5.48 -18.61 -21.41
C VAL A 403 5.96 -18.24 -22.80
N LEU A 404 6.96 -18.95 -23.29
CA LEU A 404 7.29 -18.99 -24.69
C LEU A 404 6.17 -19.78 -25.36
N ASN A 405 5.33 -19.10 -26.14
CA ASN A 405 4.54 -19.78 -27.15
C ASN A 405 5.53 -20.31 -28.19
N ASN A 406 6.09 -21.50 -27.92
CA ASN A 406 6.30 -22.43 -29.01
C ASN A 406 4.87 -22.75 -29.46
N GLY A 407 4.41 -22.05 -30.52
CA GLY A 407 3.36 -22.63 -31.35
C GLY A 407 3.73 -24.08 -31.54
N GLY A 408 2.79 -24.98 -31.24
CA GLY A 408 3.04 -26.40 -31.22
C GLY A 408 4.00 -26.75 -32.34
N ALA A 409 5.11 -27.38 -31.99
CA ALA A 409 5.67 -28.33 -32.92
C ALA A 409 4.54 -29.35 -33.08
N ASP A 410 3.67 -29.08 -34.05
CA ASP A 410 2.85 -30.05 -34.73
C ASP A 410 3.86 -31.04 -35.29
N TYR A 411 4.28 -31.98 -34.45
CA TYR A 411 4.65 -33.31 -34.89
C TYR A 411 3.33 -34.08 -35.04
N GLY A 412 2.47 -33.52 -35.88
CA GLY A 412 1.33 -34.15 -36.52
C GLY A 412 1.68 -34.20 -38.00
N ASP A 413 2.41 -35.24 -38.37
CA ASP A 413 2.22 -36.05 -39.58
C ASP A 413 3.07 -37.32 -39.46
#